data_AF-A0ABD2WGP1-F1
#
_entry.id   AF-A0ABD2WGP1-F1
#
_cell.length_a   1.000
_cell.length_b   1.000
_cell.length_c   1.000
_cell.angle_alpha   90.00
_cell.angle_beta   90.00
_cell.angle_gamma   90.00
#
_symmetry.space_group_name_H-M   'P 1'
#
loop_
_entity.id
_entity.type
_entity.pdbx_description
1 polymer ?
#
loop_
_entity_poly.entity_id
_entity_poly.type
_entity_poly.pdbx_seq_one_letter_code
_entity_poly.pdbx_strand_id
1 'polypeptide(L)'
;MGLSFHDLVELPVREAARRVTCREFFEFLRKPEHGLVLAKDREACLRNLREKISRRFFRSWALEPLMELTHCRLPILCCEMITENLSNEDLYNICLATAGQSSRCQRA
;
A
#
# COMPACT_ATOMS: atom_id res chain seq x y z
N MET A 1 5.47 8.56 20.52
CA MET A 1 4.11 9.12 20.68
C MET A 1 3.21 8.38 19.70
N GLY A 2 2.13 7.75 20.17
CA GLY A 2 1.20 7.02 19.30
C GLY A 2 0.22 7.97 18.61
N LEU A 3 -0.08 7.73 17.33
CA LEU A 3 -1.11 8.45 16.58
C LEU A 3 -2.50 8.09 17.12
N SER A 4 -3.42 9.05 17.19
CA SER A 4 -4.83 8.79 17.49
C SER A 4 -5.58 8.25 16.25
N PHE A 5 -6.82 7.78 16.43
CA PHE A 5 -7.65 7.28 15.32
C PHE A 5 -7.93 8.39 14.32
N HIS A 6 -8.23 9.58 14.83
CA HIS A 6 -8.54 10.76 14.03
C HIS A 6 -7.34 11.16 13.17
N ASP A 7 -6.15 11.25 13.80
CA ASP A 7 -4.91 11.55 13.09
C ASP A 7 -4.64 10.53 11.97
N LEU A 8 -4.94 9.26 12.22
CA LEU A 8 -4.73 8.19 11.25
C LEU A 8 -5.70 8.25 10.07
N VAL A 9 -6.97 8.60 10.33
CA VAL A 9 -7.99 8.73 9.28
C VAL A 9 -7.69 9.94 8.40
N GLU A 10 -7.24 11.05 8.99
CA GLU A 10 -6.93 12.29 8.28
C GLU A 10 -5.57 12.27 7.57
N LEU A 11 -4.62 11.44 8.01
CA LEU A 11 -3.30 11.42 7.40
C LEU A 11 -3.37 11.07 5.91
N PRO A 12 -2.65 11.79 5.03
CA PRO A 12 -2.52 11.37 3.64
C PRO A 12 -1.99 9.94 3.52
N VAL A 13 -2.48 9.19 2.54
CA VAL A 13 -2.12 7.77 2.33
C VAL A 13 -0.60 7.57 2.29
N ARG A 14 0.10 8.49 1.64
CA ARG A 14 1.56 8.51 1.52
C ARG A 14 2.28 8.66 2.86
N GLU A 15 1.75 9.48 3.76
CA GLU A 15 2.39 9.73 5.07
C GLU A 15 2.10 8.60 6.04
N ALA A 16 0.90 8.03 6.01
CA ALA A 16 0.52 6.93 6.88
C ALA A 16 1.39 5.69 6.62
N ALA A 17 1.62 5.38 5.34
CA ALA A 17 2.48 4.28 4.91
C ALA A 17 3.95 4.40 5.39
N ARG A 18 4.41 5.61 5.71
CA ARG A 18 5.76 5.85 6.25
C ARG A 18 5.83 5.73 7.76
N ARG A 19 4.74 6.06 8.46
CA ARG A 19 4.73 6.24 9.93
C ARG A 19 4.12 5.08 10.70
N VAL A 20 3.30 4.25 10.06
CA VAL A 20 2.51 3.23 10.75
C VAL A 20 2.82 1.85 10.19
N THR A 21 3.29 0.96 11.07
CA THR A 21 3.46 -0.45 10.71
C THR A 21 2.13 -1.19 10.75
N CYS A 22 2.01 -2.28 9.98
CA CYS A 22 0.82 -3.14 10.03
C CYS A 22 0.50 -3.59 11.47
N ARG A 23 1.53 -3.91 12.25
CA ARG A 23 1.38 -4.40 13.64
C ARG A 23 0.80 -3.35 14.57
N GLU A 24 1.36 -2.14 14.57
CA GLU A 24 0.86 -1.02 15.40
C GLU A 24 -0.59 -0.70 15.06
N PHE A 25 -0.98 -0.82 13.80
CA PHE A 25 -2.34 -0.63 13.37
C PHE A 25 -3.31 -1.72 13.86
N PHE A 26 -2.94 -3.00 13.79
CA PHE A 26 -3.80 -4.08 14.29
C PHE A 26 -3.99 -3.98 15.81
N GLU A 27 -2.94 -3.63 16.55
CA GLU A 27 -3.05 -3.34 17.99
C GLU A 27 -3.97 -2.14 18.24
N PHE A 28 -3.92 -1.13 17.39
CA PHE A 28 -4.79 0.04 17.46
C PHE A 28 -6.27 -0.32 17.25
N LEU A 29 -6.60 -1.14 16.23
CA LEU A 29 -7.98 -1.58 15.97
C LEU A 29 -8.53 -2.55 17.00
N ARG A 30 -7.67 -3.28 17.72
CA ARG A 30 -8.08 -4.26 18.73
C ARG A 30 -8.72 -3.60 19.96
N LYS A 31 -8.58 -2.29 20.12
CA LYS A 31 -9.12 -1.54 21.26
C LYS A 31 -10.65 -1.34 21.14
N PRO A 32 -11.42 -1.66 22.19
CA PRO A 32 -12.89 -1.60 22.14
C PRO A 32 -13.43 -0.19 21.92
N GLU A 33 -12.70 0.84 22.36
CA GLU A 33 -13.03 2.26 22.15
C GLU A 33 -13.12 2.68 20.67
N HIS A 34 -12.42 1.98 19.77
CA HIS A 34 -12.44 2.28 18.34
C HIS A 34 -13.54 1.53 17.57
N GLY A 35 -14.13 0.49 18.19
CA GLY A 35 -15.22 -0.29 17.59
C GLY A 35 -16.51 0.52 17.41
N LEU A 36 -16.80 1.45 18.33
CA LEU A 36 -17.97 2.33 18.26
C LEU A 36 -17.83 3.43 17.19
N VAL A 37 -16.63 3.99 17.03
CA VAL A 37 -16.34 5.04 16.04
C VAL A 37 -16.46 4.52 14.61
N LEU A 38 -16.06 3.27 14.39
CA LEU A 38 -16.20 2.59 13.11
C LEU A 38 -17.66 2.26 12.74
N ALA A 39 -18.64 2.31 13.63
CA ALA A 39 -19.96 1.72 13.38
C ALA A 39 -20.80 2.40 12.28
N LYS A 40 -20.60 3.70 12.00
CA LYS A 40 -21.40 4.43 11.00
C LYS A 40 -20.87 4.35 9.57
N ASP A 41 -19.54 4.30 9.40
CA ASP A 41 -18.86 4.27 8.10
C ASP A 41 -17.77 3.18 8.04
N ARG A 42 -18.06 2.05 8.70
CA ARG A 42 -17.09 0.97 8.96
C ARG A 42 -16.34 0.56 7.73
N GLU A 43 -17.05 0.32 6.65
CA GLU A 43 -16.47 -0.20 5.42
C GLU A 43 -15.60 0.85 4.71
N ALA A 44 -16.02 2.11 4.69
CA ALA A 44 -15.24 3.19 4.09
C ALA A 44 -13.96 3.47 4.90
N CYS A 45 -14.07 3.53 6.23
CA CYS A 45 -12.92 3.66 7.11
C CYS A 45 -11.97 2.46 7.00
N LEU A 46 -12.48 1.23 7.05
CA LEU A 46 -11.66 0.02 6.92
C LEU A 46 -10.97 -0.05 5.55
N ARG A 47 -11.65 0.33 4.46
CA ARG A 47 -11.07 0.39 3.12
C ARG A 47 -9.93 1.41 3.05
N ASN A 48 -10.17 2.63 3.54
CA ASN A 48 -9.15 3.68 3.58
C ASN A 48 -7.94 3.24 4.41
N LEU A 49 -8.18 2.66 5.58
CA LEU A 49 -7.11 2.19 6.46
C LEU A 49 -6.32 1.03 5.84
N ARG A 50 -7.00 0.04 5.26
CA ARG A 50 -6.35 -1.04 4.50
C ARG A 50 -5.46 -0.45 3.42
N GLU A 51 -5.98 0.49 2.62
CA GLU A 51 -5.22 1.16 1.58
C GLU A 51 -3.92 1.77 2.10
N LYS A 52 -3.98 2.51 3.22
CA LYS A 52 -2.82 3.17 3.85
C LYS A 52 -1.74 2.18 4.28
N ILE A 53 -2.16 1.08 4.89
CA ILE A 53 -1.23 0.13 5.52
C ILE A 53 -0.58 -0.77 4.48
N SER A 54 -1.37 -1.27 3.53
CA SER A 54 -0.83 -2.15 2.51
C SER A 54 -0.06 -1.39 1.43
N ARG A 55 -0.15 -0.04 1.38
CA ARG A 55 0.52 0.75 0.34
C ARG A 55 2.02 0.51 0.25
N ARG A 56 2.72 0.47 1.38
CA ARG A 56 4.17 0.22 1.36
C ARG A 56 4.49 -1.18 0.82
N PHE A 57 3.70 -2.17 1.22
CA PHE A 57 3.84 -3.54 0.74
C PHE A 57 3.59 -3.64 -0.76
N PHE A 58 2.46 -3.14 -1.26
CA PHE A 58 2.12 -3.21 -2.68
C PHE A 58 3.11 -2.44 -3.56
N ARG A 59 3.62 -1.28 -3.10
CA ARG A 59 4.65 -0.53 -3.84
C ARG A 59 5.93 -1.35 -4.00
N SER A 60 6.45 -1.89 -2.89
CA SER A 60 7.66 -2.72 -2.94
C SER A 60 7.45 -4.00 -3.74
N TRP A 61 6.26 -4.60 -3.65
CA TRP A 61 5.95 -5.84 -4.33
C TRP A 61 5.76 -5.66 -5.86
N ALA A 62 5.17 -4.55 -6.30
CA ALA A 62 4.90 -4.29 -7.72
C ALA A 62 6.08 -3.68 -8.49
N LEU A 63 7.17 -3.27 -7.81
CA LEU A 63 8.30 -2.59 -8.45
C LEU A 63 9.00 -3.51 -9.48
N GLU A 64 9.40 -4.71 -9.06
CA GLU A 64 10.05 -5.70 -9.93
C GLU A 64 9.08 -6.18 -11.04
N PRO A 65 7.82 -6.54 -10.75
CA PRO A 65 6.81 -6.79 -11.77
C PRO A 65 6.66 -5.68 -12.83
N LEU A 66 6.65 -4.42 -12.42
CA LEU A 66 6.57 -3.29 -13.34
C LEU A 66 7.83 -3.19 -14.22
N MET A 67 9.01 -3.44 -13.65
CA MET A 67 10.25 -3.49 -14.43
C MET A 67 10.22 -4.62 -15.46
N GLU A 68 9.70 -5.80 -15.11
CA GLU A 68 9.56 -6.92 -16.04
C GLU A 68 8.57 -6.61 -17.18
N LEU A 69 7.38 -6.07 -16.86
CA LEU A 69 6.38 -5.67 -17.86
C LEU A 69 6.88 -4.58 -18.81
N THR A 70 7.78 -3.71 -18.36
CA THR A 70 8.40 -2.68 -19.19
C THR A 70 9.68 -3.15 -19.88
N HIS A 71 10.02 -4.44 -19.74
CA HIS A 71 11.27 -5.04 -20.24
C HIS A 71 12.52 -4.26 -19.82
N CYS A 72 12.52 -3.74 -18.59
CA CYS A 72 13.60 -2.95 -18.02
C CYS A 72 14.00 -1.72 -18.88
N ARG A 73 13.07 -1.20 -19.69
CA ARG A 73 13.29 0.00 -20.54
C ARG A 73 13.19 1.31 -19.76
N LEU A 74 12.59 1.27 -18.57
CA LEU A 74 12.48 2.41 -17.67
C LEU A 74 13.56 2.33 -16.58
N PRO A 75 14.24 3.44 -16.25
CA PRO A 75 15.09 3.51 -15.07
C PRO A 75 14.29 3.18 -13.80
N ILE A 76 14.95 2.57 -12.80
CA ILE A 76 14.32 2.20 -11.53
C ILE A 76 13.60 3.38 -10.86
N LEU A 77 14.18 4.58 -10.92
CA LEU A 77 13.58 5.80 -10.38
C LEU A 77 12.22 6.12 -11.03
N CYS A 78 12.08 5.88 -12.34
CA CYS A 78 10.81 6.06 -13.03
C CYS A 78 9.78 5.02 -12.58
N CYS A 79 10.18 3.76 -12.40
CA CYS A 79 9.31 2.71 -11.87
C CYS A 79 8.86 3.01 -10.44
N GLU A 80 9.75 3.52 -9.60
CA GLU A 80 9.39 4.01 -8.26
C GLU A 80 8.36 5.14 -8.34
N MET A 81 8.59 6.17 -9.17
CA MET A 81 7.63 7.26 -9.35
C MET A 81 6.26 6.78 -9.87
N ILE A 82 6.23 5.80 -10.77
CA ILE A 82 4.97 5.22 -11.27
C ILE A 82 4.25 4.51 -10.13
N THR A 83 4.92 3.57 -9.45
CA THR A 83 4.31 2.85 -8.31
C THR A 83 3.91 3.79 -7.17
N GLU A 84 4.56 4.95 -7.03
CA GLU A 84 4.16 5.97 -6.08
C GLU A 84 2.76 6.54 -6.36
N ASN A 85 2.35 6.62 -7.63
CA ASN A 85 1.10 7.27 -8.03
C ASN A 85 -0.09 6.31 -8.22
N LEU A 86 0.15 5.00 -8.18
CA LEU A 86 -0.86 3.97 -8.41
C LEU A 86 -1.60 3.54 -7.13
N SER A 87 -2.88 3.17 -7.23
CA SER A 87 -3.63 2.57 -6.12
C SER A 87 -3.12 1.16 -5.78
N ASN A 88 -3.48 0.59 -4.63
CA ASN A 88 -3.07 -0.80 -4.35
C ASN A 88 -3.72 -1.80 -5.32
N GLU A 89 -4.90 -1.51 -5.83
CA GLU A 89 -5.56 -2.32 -6.85
C GLU A 89 -4.75 -2.33 -8.15
N ASP A 90 -4.29 -1.16 -8.60
CA ASP A 90 -3.41 -1.05 -9.77
C ASP A 90 -2.09 -1.81 -9.56
N LEU A 91 -1.46 -1.63 -8.39
CA LEU A 91 -0.22 -2.32 -8.02
C LEU A 91 -0.41 -3.85 -7.97
N TYR A 92 -1.55 -4.32 -7.45
CA TYR A 92 -1.91 -5.73 -7.46
C TYR A 92 -2.09 -6.27 -8.88
N ASN A 93 -2.75 -5.52 -9.75
CA ASN A 93 -2.96 -5.90 -11.14
C ASN A 93 -1.64 -6.01 -11.92
N ILE A 94 -0.65 -5.13 -11.64
CA ILE A 94 0.71 -5.25 -12.18
C ILE A 94 1.35 -6.58 -11.77
N CYS A 95 1.26 -6.94 -10.48
CA CYS A 95 1.78 -8.23 -9.99
C CYS A 95 1.11 -9.42 -10.69
N LEU A 96 -0.22 -9.39 -10.84
CA LEU A 96 -0.96 -10.45 -11.52
C LEU A 96 -0.60 -10.57 -13.01
N ALA A 97 -0.48 -9.44 -13.71
CA ALA A 97 -0.13 -9.42 -15.13
C ALA A 97 1.26 -10.04 -15.37
N THR A 98 2.20 -9.84 -14.44
CA THR A 98 3.56 -10.40 -14.53
C THR A 98 3.60 -11.87 -14.13
N ALA A 99 2.81 -12.30 -13.14
CA ALA A 99 2.74 -13.72 -12.76
C ALA A 99 2.28 -14.64 -13.91
N GLY A 100 1.54 -14.10 -14.88
CA GLY A 100 1.16 -14.79 -16.13
C GLY A 100 2.25 -14.77 -17.22
N GLN A 101 3.30 -13.98 -17.06
CA GLN A 101 4.37 -13.74 -18.03
C GLN A 101 5.73 -14.12 -17.42
N SER A 102 6.05 -15.42 -17.39
CA SER A 102 7.35 -15.89 -16.89
C SER A 102 8.51 -15.42 -17.78
N SER A 103 9.17 -14.30 -17.44
CA SER A 103 10.51 -13.98 -17.96
C SER A 103 11.24 -12.96 -17.07
N ARG A 104 12.30 -13.45 -16.39
CA ARG A 104 13.12 -12.72 -15.40
C ARG A 104 13.89 -11.56 -16.04
N CYS A 105 13.85 -10.37 -15.43
CA CYS A 105 14.91 -9.37 -15.56
C CYS A 105 15.98 -9.66 -14.48
N GLN A 106 17.19 -10.08 -14.86
CA GLN A 106 18.30 -10.20 -13.91
C GLN A 106 18.86 -8.82 -13.53
N ARG A 107 19.23 -8.68 -12.26
CA ARG A 107 19.83 -7.49 -11.64
C ARG A 107 21.11 -7.07 -12.39
N ALA A 108 21.16 -5.81 -12.81
CA ALA A 108 22.40 -5.08 -13.07
C ALA A 108 22.87 -4.39 -11.79
#